data_AF-A0A7X8JVH3-F1
#
_entry.id   AF-A0A7X8JVH3-F1
#
_cell.length_a   1.000
_cell.length_b   1.000
_cell.length_c   1.000
_cell.angle_alpha   90.00
_cell.angle_beta   90.00
_cell.angle_gamma   90.00
#
_symmetry.space_group_name_H-M   'P 1'
#
loop_
_entity.id
_entity.type
_entity.pdbx_description
1 polymer ?
#
loop_
_entity_poly.entity_id
_entity_poly.type
_entity_poly.pdbx_seq_one_letter_code
_entity_poly.pdbx_strand_id
1 'polypeptide(L)'
;MKCLDEYLPAYHYEKRKRGECYYEKNYLCDINSCNFNNHFFLIHTSGFSLALIRAGFNTNDVEVIEHSYDSAVGEFKVIKTSSKEHKIILACMSRNSFGFWKVITTSEVTSVRPDIVEIAWVRGAGAKRFTHTENAIFENEWHYAYYGTNATKLIEFLPGQIPENVAVNIRQAGQQFWIHLVSYGEPDVLSRIKMEYLLEESKSISSK
;
A
#
# COMPACT_ATOMS: atom_id res chain seq x y z
N MET A 1 34.36 -26.22 -33.31
CA MET A 1 34.55 -27.56 -32.72
C MET A 1 35.61 -27.43 -31.64
N LYS A 2 35.24 -27.74 -30.38
CA LYS A 2 36.02 -27.78 -29.12
C LYS A 2 36.45 -26.45 -28.47
N CYS A 3 35.93 -26.27 -27.25
CA CYS A 3 36.32 -25.35 -26.18
C CYS A 3 37.47 -25.92 -25.32
N LEU A 4 37.89 -25.11 -24.33
CA LEU A 4 38.71 -25.35 -23.11
C LEU A 4 40.14 -24.76 -23.22
N ASP A 5 40.69 -23.98 -22.29
CA ASP A 5 40.32 -23.63 -20.91
C ASP A 5 41.01 -22.31 -20.50
N GLU A 6 40.30 -21.41 -19.81
CA GLU A 6 40.89 -20.25 -19.12
C GLU A 6 41.07 -20.57 -17.63
N TYR A 7 42.30 -20.35 -17.14
CA TYR A 7 42.69 -20.46 -15.74
C TYR A 7 42.23 -19.22 -14.94
N LEU A 8 41.53 -19.46 -13.83
CA LEU A 8 41.19 -18.52 -12.77
C LEU A 8 42.45 -17.85 -12.16
N PRO A 9 42.30 -16.71 -11.47
CA PRO A 9 42.55 -16.78 -10.03
C PRO A 9 41.64 -15.95 -9.10
N ALA A 10 41.45 -16.54 -7.92
CA ALA A 10 41.44 -15.97 -6.57
C ALA A 10 40.50 -14.81 -6.19
N TYR A 11 39.59 -15.15 -5.28
CA TYR A 11 38.76 -14.30 -4.43
C TYR A 11 39.57 -13.23 -3.67
N HIS A 12 39.15 -11.96 -3.81
CA HIS A 12 39.47 -10.88 -2.87
C HIS A 12 38.15 -10.35 -2.28
N TYR A 13 37.97 -10.53 -0.96
CA TYR A 13 36.89 -9.90 -0.19
C TYR A 13 37.33 -8.50 0.26
N GLU A 14 36.72 -7.44 -0.30
CA GLU A 14 36.79 -6.09 0.29
C GLU A 14 35.47 -5.76 1.01
N LYS A 15 35.57 -5.48 2.32
CA LYS A 15 34.53 -4.78 3.09
C LYS A 15 34.50 -3.31 2.64
N ARG A 16 33.36 -2.80 2.16
CA ARG A 16 33.12 -1.35 2.05
C ARG A 16 31.76 -0.92 2.60
N LYS A 17 31.79 0.28 3.17
CA LYS A 17 30.75 0.97 3.96
C LYS A 17 29.63 1.56 3.09
N ARG A 18 28.54 1.89 3.80
CA ARG A 18 27.32 2.61 3.39
C ARG A 18 27.50 3.73 2.36
N GLY A 19 26.51 3.81 1.47
CA GLY A 19 25.99 5.05 0.91
C GLY A 19 26.59 5.42 -0.44
N GLU A 20 25.85 5.12 -1.51
CA GLU A 20 25.81 5.87 -2.78
C GLU A 20 24.88 5.10 -3.75
N CYS A 21 23.67 5.62 -4.01
CA CYS A 21 22.80 5.13 -5.08
C CYS A 21 22.97 6.06 -6.28
N TYR A 22 23.63 5.58 -7.34
CA TYR A 22 23.62 6.20 -8.65
C TYR A 22 22.55 5.55 -9.53
N TYR A 23 21.77 6.37 -10.23
CA TYR A 23 20.83 5.95 -11.26
C TYR A 23 21.60 5.63 -12.55
N GLU A 24 21.37 4.46 -13.16
CA GLU A 24 21.56 4.30 -14.60
C GLU A 24 20.64 3.25 -15.24
N LYS A 25 19.89 3.74 -16.24
CA LYS A 25 19.40 3.17 -17.51
C LYS A 25 18.78 1.76 -17.59
N ASN A 26 17.56 1.80 -18.13
CA ASN A 26 16.80 0.71 -18.76
C ASN A 26 17.66 -0.26 -19.58
N TYR A 27 17.58 -1.54 -19.24
CA TYR A 27 17.74 -2.64 -20.19
C TYR A 27 16.53 -3.57 -20.08
N LEU A 28 15.86 -3.75 -21.21
CA LEU A 28 14.95 -4.87 -21.46
C LEU A 28 15.71 -6.17 -21.17
N CYS A 29 15.31 -6.92 -20.14
CA CYS A 29 15.81 -8.27 -19.95
C CYS A 29 14.94 -9.25 -20.74
N ASP A 30 15.52 -9.76 -21.82
CA ASP A 30 15.09 -10.96 -22.53
C ASP A 30 14.91 -12.14 -21.57
N ILE A 31 13.78 -12.83 -21.69
CA ILE A 31 13.27 -13.83 -20.73
C ILE A 31 14.04 -15.17 -20.72
N ASN A 32 15.09 -15.36 -21.51
CA ASN A 32 15.56 -16.71 -21.84
C ASN A 32 16.92 -17.16 -21.29
N SER A 33 17.51 -16.48 -20.30
CA SER A 33 18.80 -16.97 -19.76
C SER A 33 19.09 -16.55 -18.32
N CYS A 34 18.33 -17.06 -17.35
CA CYS A 34 18.73 -17.11 -15.94
C CYS A 34 18.24 -18.41 -15.31
N ASN A 35 19.08 -19.45 -15.39
CA ASN A 35 18.78 -20.78 -14.87
C ASN A 35 19.63 -21.04 -13.62
N PHE A 36 19.45 -20.22 -12.58
CA PHE A 36 19.85 -20.51 -11.19
C PHE A 36 19.06 -19.54 -10.29
N ASN A 37 18.31 -20.09 -9.30
CA ASN A 37 17.47 -19.40 -8.30
C ASN A 37 16.00 -19.03 -8.65
N ASN A 38 15.30 -19.85 -9.44
CA ASN A 38 13.86 -19.68 -9.68
C ASN A 38 12.93 -20.10 -8.50
N HIS A 39 13.42 -20.83 -7.50
CA HIS A 39 12.55 -21.31 -6.41
C HIS A 39 12.16 -20.22 -5.40
N PHE A 40 13.02 -19.23 -5.14
CA PHE A 40 12.73 -18.18 -4.16
C PHE A 40 11.73 -17.15 -4.70
N PHE A 41 11.76 -16.85 -6.00
CA PHE A 41 10.82 -15.91 -6.64
C PHE A 41 9.41 -16.50 -6.84
N LEU A 42 9.31 -17.80 -7.14
CA LEU A 42 8.01 -18.45 -7.37
C LEU A 42 7.15 -18.55 -6.09
N ILE A 43 7.76 -18.67 -4.91
CA ILE A 43 7.03 -18.76 -3.63
C ILE A 43 6.50 -17.38 -3.19
N HIS A 44 7.23 -16.31 -3.48
CA HIS A 44 6.85 -14.94 -3.08
C HIS A 44 5.65 -14.40 -3.86
N THR A 45 5.56 -14.66 -5.18
CA THR A 45 4.45 -14.20 -6.02
C THR A 45 3.22 -15.09 -5.90
N SER A 46 3.39 -16.41 -5.81
CA SER A 46 2.27 -17.35 -5.65
C SER A 46 1.53 -17.19 -4.31
N GLY A 47 2.24 -16.84 -3.23
CA GLY A 47 1.65 -16.67 -1.91
C GLY A 47 0.63 -15.53 -1.83
N PHE A 48 0.88 -14.42 -2.53
CA PHE A 48 -0.04 -13.28 -2.55
C PHE A 48 -1.29 -13.60 -3.37
N SER A 49 -1.14 -14.10 -4.60
CA SER A 49 -2.27 -14.51 -5.45
C SER A 49 -3.11 -15.60 -4.80
N LEU A 50 -2.50 -16.56 -4.11
CA LEU A 50 -3.23 -17.60 -3.40
C LEU A 50 -4.08 -17.02 -2.26
N ALA A 51 -3.56 -16.03 -1.53
CA ALA A 51 -4.31 -15.35 -0.48
C ALA A 51 -5.52 -14.59 -1.05
N LEU A 52 -5.38 -13.94 -2.21
CA LEU A 52 -6.48 -13.29 -2.92
C LEU A 52 -7.56 -14.29 -3.34
N ILE A 53 -7.16 -15.42 -3.95
CA ILE A 53 -8.10 -16.48 -4.35
C ILE A 53 -8.85 -17.02 -3.14
N ARG A 54 -8.14 -17.29 -2.03
CA ARG A 54 -8.76 -17.76 -0.77
C ARG A 54 -9.74 -16.75 -0.18
N ALA A 55 -9.47 -15.46 -0.34
CA ALA A 55 -10.35 -14.38 0.07
C ALA A 55 -11.51 -14.12 -0.91
N GLY A 56 -11.57 -14.84 -2.04
CA GLY A 56 -12.60 -14.64 -3.07
C GLY A 56 -12.41 -13.38 -3.92
N PHE A 57 -11.20 -12.82 -3.94
CA PHE A 57 -10.86 -11.63 -4.71
C PHE A 57 -10.35 -11.96 -6.12
N ASN A 58 -10.56 -11.03 -7.03
CA ASN A 58 -10.10 -11.12 -8.40
C ASN A 58 -8.59 -10.86 -8.50
N THR A 59 -7.82 -11.89 -8.84
CA THR A 59 -6.35 -11.78 -8.96
C THR A 59 -5.87 -10.94 -10.15
N ASN A 60 -6.73 -10.70 -11.14
CA ASN A 60 -6.37 -9.97 -12.35
C ASN A 60 -6.69 -8.46 -12.26
N ASP A 61 -7.42 -8.05 -11.22
CA ASP A 61 -7.79 -6.65 -10.96
C ASP A 61 -7.25 -6.27 -9.59
N VAL A 62 -5.94 -6.08 -9.51
CA VAL A 62 -5.26 -5.70 -8.26
C VAL A 62 -4.41 -4.48 -8.48
N GLU A 63 -4.73 -3.42 -7.75
CA GLU A 63 -3.91 -2.23 -7.65
C GLU A 63 -3.33 -2.17 -6.24
N VAL A 64 -2.00 -2.07 -6.13
CA VAL A 64 -1.33 -1.87 -4.85
C VAL A 64 -1.30 -0.37 -4.57
N ILE A 65 -2.05 0.04 -3.55
CA ILE A 65 -2.18 1.45 -3.19
C ILE A 65 -1.08 1.86 -2.21
N GLU A 66 -0.84 1.00 -1.22
CA GLU A 66 0.22 1.14 -0.22
C GLU A 66 0.97 -0.19 -0.10
N HIS A 67 2.30 -0.11 0.01
CA HIS A 67 3.15 -1.25 0.36
C HIS A 67 4.20 -0.76 1.35
N SER A 68 4.12 -1.24 2.59
CA SER A 68 4.98 -0.77 3.68
C SER A 68 5.27 -1.89 4.66
N TYR A 69 6.12 -1.59 5.64
CA TYR A 69 6.40 -2.43 6.80
C TYR A 69 5.90 -1.71 8.06
N ASP A 70 5.40 -2.49 9.00
CA ASP A 70 4.99 -2.04 10.34
C ASP A 70 5.52 -3.02 11.39
N SER A 71 5.90 -2.52 12.56
CA SER A 71 6.50 -3.35 13.61
C SER A 71 5.54 -4.38 14.23
N ALA A 72 4.23 -4.13 14.20
CA ALA A 72 3.22 -5.02 14.76
C ALA A 72 2.74 -6.06 13.74
N VAL A 73 2.53 -5.66 12.47
CA VAL A 73 2.00 -6.57 11.43
C VAL A 73 3.03 -7.08 10.42
N GLY A 74 4.26 -6.56 10.43
CA GLY A 74 5.31 -6.90 9.47
C GLY A 74 5.11 -6.22 8.11
N GLU A 75 5.43 -6.92 7.03
CA GLU A 75 5.15 -6.45 5.67
C GLU A 75 3.63 -6.43 5.45
N PHE A 76 3.10 -5.32 4.96
CA PHE A 76 1.69 -5.19 4.62
C PHE A 76 1.45 -4.45 3.31
N LYS A 77 0.29 -4.71 2.70
CA LYS A 77 -0.19 -4.04 1.50
C LYS A 77 -1.63 -3.60 1.71
N VAL A 78 -1.95 -2.39 1.28
CA VAL A 78 -3.34 -1.97 1.05
C VAL A 78 -3.57 -2.00 -0.44
N ILE A 79 -4.60 -2.73 -0.85
CA ILE A 79 -4.91 -2.94 -2.27
C ILE A 79 -6.33 -2.54 -2.59
N LYS A 80 -6.56 -2.14 -3.84
CA LYS A 80 -7.87 -2.16 -4.48
C LYS A 80 -7.99 -3.43 -5.29
N THR A 81 -9.15 -4.07 -5.19
CA THR A 81 -9.52 -5.25 -5.97
C THR A 81 -11.03 -5.28 -6.23
N SER A 82 -11.50 -6.32 -6.89
CA SER A 82 -12.92 -6.69 -7.01
C SER A 82 -13.17 -8.11 -6.48
N SER A 83 -14.44 -8.45 -6.27
CA SER A 83 -14.92 -9.82 -6.06
C SER A 83 -16.08 -10.13 -7.03
N LYS A 84 -16.68 -11.32 -6.90
CA LYS A 84 -17.89 -11.67 -7.66
C LYS A 84 -19.09 -10.79 -7.28
N GLU A 85 -19.13 -10.31 -6.04
CA GLU A 85 -20.28 -9.58 -5.48
C GLU A 85 -20.08 -8.06 -5.55
N HIS A 86 -18.82 -7.61 -5.47
CA HIS A 86 -18.50 -6.20 -5.34
C HIS A 86 -17.47 -5.76 -6.37
N LYS A 87 -17.79 -4.67 -7.09
CA LYS A 87 -16.91 -4.10 -8.13
C LYS A 87 -15.65 -3.46 -7.58
N ILE A 88 -15.70 -2.98 -6.34
CA ILE A 88 -14.58 -2.32 -5.67
C ILE A 88 -14.53 -2.83 -4.23
N ILE A 89 -13.36 -3.30 -3.84
CA ILE A 89 -13.01 -3.72 -2.49
C ILE A 89 -11.65 -3.12 -2.18
N LEU A 90 -11.51 -2.53 -1.01
CA LEU A 90 -10.20 -2.27 -0.43
C LEU A 90 -9.87 -3.39 0.54
N ALA A 91 -8.62 -3.85 0.54
CA ALA A 91 -8.16 -4.87 1.47
C ALA A 91 -6.78 -4.51 2.02
N CYS A 92 -6.63 -4.64 3.34
CA CYS A 92 -5.33 -4.62 4.00
C CYS A 92 -4.87 -6.05 4.20
N MET A 93 -3.69 -6.38 3.70
CA MET A 93 -3.11 -7.71 3.75
C MET A 93 -1.76 -7.66 4.46
N SER A 94 -1.48 -8.62 5.34
CA SER A 94 -0.16 -8.77 5.98
C SER A 94 0.51 -10.05 5.53
N ARG A 95 1.83 -10.02 5.53
CA ARG A 95 2.68 -11.18 5.32
C ARG A 95 3.25 -11.64 6.65
N ASN A 96 3.08 -12.92 6.96
CA ASN A 96 3.70 -13.51 8.14
C ASN A 96 5.19 -13.85 7.90
N SER A 97 5.88 -14.27 8.97
CA SER A 97 7.30 -14.65 8.94
C SER A 97 7.63 -15.83 8.03
N PHE A 98 6.65 -16.68 7.72
CA PHE A 98 6.78 -17.78 6.76
C PHE A 98 6.54 -17.35 5.31
N GLY A 99 6.25 -16.06 5.09
CA GLY A 99 6.04 -15.49 3.78
C GLY A 99 4.62 -15.64 3.22
N PHE A 100 3.66 -16.15 4.00
CA PHE A 100 2.26 -16.27 3.59
C PHE A 100 1.51 -14.96 3.82
N TRP A 101 0.69 -14.59 2.85
CA TRP A 101 -0.20 -13.44 2.93
C TRP A 101 -1.55 -13.83 3.53
N LYS A 102 -2.14 -12.92 4.30
CA LYS A 102 -3.52 -13.02 4.80
C LYS A 102 -4.21 -11.67 4.71
N VAL A 103 -5.51 -11.67 4.52
CA VAL A 103 -6.34 -10.48 4.69
C VAL A 103 -6.48 -10.18 6.18
N ILE A 104 -6.21 -8.93 6.57
CA ILE A 104 -6.39 -8.44 7.95
C ILE A 104 -7.75 -7.80 8.08
N THR A 105 -8.06 -6.90 7.15
CA THR A 105 -9.31 -6.15 7.11
C THR A 105 -9.67 -5.83 5.66
N THR A 106 -10.95 -5.62 5.42
CA THR A 106 -11.52 -5.23 4.13
C THR A 106 -12.41 -4.02 4.34
N SER A 107 -12.58 -3.22 3.30
CA SER A 107 -13.62 -2.19 3.30
C SER A 107 -14.98 -2.79 3.61
N GLU A 108 -15.77 -2.10 4.43
CA GLU A 108 -17.19 -2.43 4.57
C GLU A 108 -17.90 -2.07 3.27
N VAL A 109 -18.16 -3.07 2.43
CA VAL A 109 -18.95 -2.85 1.21
C VAL A 109 -20.42 -2.95 1.59
N THR A 110 -21.05 -1.82 1.87
CA THR A 110 -22.49 -1.79 2.09
C THR A 110 -23.21 -1.74 0.73
N SER A 111 -24.30 -2.50 0.59
CA SER A 111 -25.16 -2.50 -0.61
C SER A 111 -25.77 -1.13 -0.93
N VAL A 112 -25.67 -0.19 0.02
CA VAL A 112 -26.13 1.20 -0.11
C VAL A 112 -25.13 2.06 -0.90
N ARG A 113 -23.82 1.71 -0.92
CA ARG A 113 -22.76 2.59 -1.45
C ARG A 113 -21.78 1.82 -2.34
N PRO A 114 -22.15 1.52 -3.60
CA PRO A 114 -21.29 0.74 -4.49
C PRO A 114 -20.12 1.54 -5.07
N ASP A 115 -20.20 2.88 -5.08
CA ASP A 115 -19.33 3.73 -5.89
C ASP A 115 -18.18 4.38 -5.08
N ILE A 116 -18.22 4.32 -3.74
CA ILE A 116 -17.15 4.76 -2.82
C ILE A 116 -17.00 3.72 -1.71
N VAL A 117 -15.77 3.30 -1.46
CA VAL A 117 -15.40 2.38 -0.38
C VAL A 117 -14.28 2.98 0.47
N GLU A 118 -14.27 2.64 1.76
CA GLU A 118 -13.28 3.14 2.71
C GLU A 118 -12.54 2.01 3.42
N ILE A 119 -11.30 2.27 3.82
CA ILE A 119 -10.52 1.38 4.68
C ILE A 119 -9.66 2.22 5.62
N ALA A 120 -9.47 1.71 6.84
CA ALA A 120 -8.59 2.31 7.82
C ALA A 120 -7.53 1.32 8.29
N TRP A 121 -6.34 1.83 8.60
CA TRP A 121 -5.28 1.06 9.24
C TRP A 121 -4.40 1.96 10.11
N VAL A 122 -3.60 1.33 10.96
CA VAL A 122 -2.69 2.00 11.89
C VAL A 122 -1.27 1.52 11.61
N ARG A 123 -0.31 2.44 11.71
CA ARG A 123 1.12 2.16 11.63
C ARG A 123 1.84 2.74 12.84
N GLY A 124 2.84 2.05 13.37
CA GLY A 124 3.74 2.63 14.37
C GLY A 124 4.58 3.75 13.73
N ALA A 125 4.47 4.98 14.25
CA ALA A 125 5.24 6.13 13.78
C ALA A 125 6.66 6.15 14.39
N GLY A 126 6.77 5.74 15.65
CA GLY A 126 8.02 5.71 16.38
C GLY A 126 7.82 5.88 17.88
N ALA A 127 8.93 6.08 18.58
CA ALA A 127 8.96 6.32 20.01
C ALA A 127 9.72 7.61 20.31
N LYS A 128 9.13 8.49 21.13
CA LYS A 128 9.77 9.69 21.66
C LYS A 128 10.21 9.42 23.09
N ARG A 129 11.46 9.78 23.40
CA ARG A 129 12.01 9.73 24.75
C ARG A 129 12.89 10.95 24.96
N PHE A 130 12.49 11.85 25.86
CA PHE A 130 13.20 13.11 26.10
C PHE A 130 14.39 12.93 27.06
N THR A 131 14.28 11.99 28.02
CA THR A 131 15.35 11.67 28.97
C THR A 131 15.48 10.16 29.19
N HIS A 132 16.67 9.70 29.58
CA HIS A 132 16.97 8.29 29.84
C HIS A 132 16.31 7.71 31.10
N THR A 133 15.65 8.56 31.90
CA THR A 133 14.92 8.19 33.12
C THR A 133 13.41 8.07 32.89
N GLU A 134 12.89 8.66 31.81
CA GLU A 134 11.45 8.61 31.49
C GLU A 134 11.10 7.42 30.61
N ASN A 135 9.83 7.03 30.64
CA ASN A 135 9.30 6.02 29.73
C ASN A 135 9.20 6.59 28.31
N ALA A 136 9.37 5.72 27.31
CA ALA A 136 9.16 6.11 25.92
C ALA A 136 7.66 6.30 25.65
N ILE A 137 7.32 7.36 24.91
CA ILE A 137 5.98 7.61 24.39
C ILE A 137 5.94 7.06 22.96
N PHE A 138 5.06 6.11 22.71
CA PHE A 138 4.88 5.54 21.38
C PHE A 138 3.82 6.34 20.62
N GLU A 139 4.14 6.72 19.39
CA GLU A 139 3.21 7.42 18.50
C GLU A 139 2.79 6.50 17.37
N ASN A 140 1.51 6.61 17.00
CA ASN A 140 0.93 5.91 15.88
C ASN A 140 0.54 6.90 14.79
N GLU A 141 0.65 6.44 13.56
CA GLU A 141 0.06 7.06 12.38
C GLU A 141 -1.25 6.36 12.08
N TRP A 142 -2.31 7.16 11.96
CA TRP A 142 -3.64 6.71 11.63
C TRP A 142 -3.88 7.02 10.16
N HIS A 143 -4.36 6.02 9.42
CA HIS A 143 -4.60 6.13 8.00
C HIS A 143 -6.06 5.84 7.72
N TYR A 144 -6.72 6.75 7.03
CA TYR A 144 -8.05 6.56 6.45
C TYR A 144 -7.93 6.75 4.97
N ALA A 145 -8.54 5.87 4.20
CA ALA A 145 -8.50 6.05 2.78
C ALA A 145 -9.77 5.62 2.06
N TYR A 146 -10.04 6.34 0.98
CA TYR A 146 -11.27 6.30 0.22
C TYR A 146 -10.90 6.03 -1.22
N TYR A 147 -11.52 5.01 -1.80
CA TYR A 147 -11.47 4.77 -3.23
C TYR A 147 -12.86 4.96 -3.79
N GLY A 148 -12.98 5.74 -4.86
CA GLY A 148 -14.27 6.02 -5.46
C GLY A 148 -14.24 6.16 -6.97
N THR A 149 -15.44 6.20 -7.53
CA THR A 149 -15.70 6.43 -8.95
C THR A 149 -16.70 7.58 -9.13
N ASN A 150 -17.00 7.94 -10.38
CA ASN A 150 -17.90 9.05 -10.74
C ASN A 150 -17.40 10.44 -10.31
N ALA A 151 -16.09 10.66 -10.23
CA ALA A 151 -15.57 12.02 -10.09
C ALA A 151 -15.94 12.86 -11.33
N THR A 152 -16.54 14.02 -11.11
CA THR A 152 -17.04 14.94 -12.16
C THR A 152 -16.06 16.07 -12.46
N LYS A 153 -15.12 16.32 -11.54
CA LYS A 153 -14.05 17.31 -11.64
C LYS A 153 -12.85 16.88 -10.80
N LEU A 154 -11.77 17.66 -10.86
CA LEU A 154 -10.63 17.49 -9.96
C LEU A 154 -11.09 17.69 -8.51
N ILE A 155 -10.75 16.73 -7.65
CA ILE A 155 -11.06 16.79 -6.22
C ILE A 155 -10.05 17.72 -5.55
N GLU A 156 -10.56 18.78 -4.93
CA GLU A 156 -9.79 19.75 -4.18
C GLU A 156 -10.55 20.08 -2.89
N PHE A 157 -9.80 20.30 -1.81
CA PHE A 157 -10.36 20.74 -0.52
C PHE A 157 -10.02 22.20 -0.28
N LEU A 158 -11.02 22.99 0.08
CA LEU A 158 -10.85 24.36 0.51
C LEU A 158 -10.24 24.41 1.92
N PRO A 159 -9.54 25.50 2.27
CA PRO A 159 -9.03 25.70 3.62
C PRO A 159 -10.12 25.52 4.67
N GLY A 160 -9.82 24.75 5.72
CA GLY A 160 -10.74 24.47 6.83
C GLY A 160 -11.70 23.30 6.60
N GLN A 161 -11.81 22.72 5.40
CA GLN A 161 -12.61 21.51 5.18
C GLN A 161 -11.93 20.25 5.74
N ILE A 162 -10.60 20.21 5.68
CA ILE A 162 -9.77 19.19 6.32
C ILE A 162 -9.02 19.86 7.48
N PRO A 163 -8.99 19.25 8.68
CA PRO A 163 -8.22 19.76 9.81
C PRO A 163 -6.73 19.93 9.47
N GLU A 164 -6.10 20.98 10.00
CA GLU A 164 -4.71 21.34 9.68
C GLU A 164 -3.68 20.27 10.08
N ASN A 165 -4.01 19.43 11.07
CA ASN A 165 -3.17 18.33 11.52
C ASN A 165 -3.35 17.02 10.72
N VAL A 166 -4.10 17.05 9.61
CA VAL A 166 -4.29 15.91 8.71
C VAL A 166 -3.59 16.15 7.38
N ALA A 167 -2.68 15.25 7.03
CA ALA A 167 -2.10 15.22 5.70
C ALA A 167 -3.06 14.53 4.71
N VAL A 168 -3.19 15.10 3.52
CA VAL A 168 -4.07 14.57 2.46
C VAL A 168 -3.25 14.29 1.21
N ASN A 169 -3.41 13.09 0.67
CA ASN A 169 -2.90 12.70 -0.64
C ASN A 169 -4.07 12.30 -1.54
N ILE A 170 -4.20 12.96 -2.69
CA ILE A 170 -5.25 12.72 -3.67
C ILE A 170 -4.59 12.19 -4.94
N ARG A 171 -5.03 11.03 -5.40
CA ARG A 171 -4.70 10.50 -6.72
C ARG A 171 -6.00 10.38 -7.51
N GLN A 172 -6.04 10.94 -8.71
CA GLN A 172 -7.24 10.89 -9.55
C GLN A 172 -6.86 10.58 -10.99
N ALA A 173 -7.59 9.64 -11.59
CA ALA A 173 -7.43 9.21 -12.97
C ALA A 173 -8.81 9.17 -13.63
N GLY A 174 -9.14 10.21 -14.40
CA GLY A 174 -10.47 10.38 -14.98
C GLY A 174 -11.54 10.47 -13.88
N GLN A 175 -12.49 9.53 -13.90
CA GLN A 175 -13.59 9.48 -12.93
C GLN A 175 -13.24 8.67 -11.67
N GLN A 176 -12.09 8.00 -11.63
CA GLN A 176 -11.64 7.21 -10.49
C GLN A 176 -10.73 8.05 -9.61
N PHE A 177 -10.86 7.89 -8.30
CA PHE A 177 -10.05 8.62 -7.34
C PHE A 177 -9.71 7.79 -6.11
N TRP A 178 -8.62 8.20 -5.48
CA TRP A 178 -8.12 7.73 -4.22
C TRP A 178 -7.76 8.93 -3.35
N ILE A 179 -8.28 8.95 -2.12
CA ILE A 179 -7.99 9.98 -1.13
C ILE A 179 -7.44 9.29 0.10
N HIS A 180 -6.24 9.64 0.50
CA HIS A 180 -5.58 9.10 1.69
C HIS A 180 -5.36 10.22 2.70
N LEU A 181 -5.90 10.02 3.89
CA LEU A 181 -5.79 10.89 5.03
C LEU A 181 -4.84 10.25 6.05
N VAL A 182 -3.91 11.05 6.57
CA VAL A 182 -2.96 10.62 7.60
C VAL A 182 -2.99 11.60 8.77
N SER A 183 -3.16 11.07 9.98
CA SER A 183 -3.07 11.81 11.24
C SER A 183 -2.04 11.17 12.16
N TYR A 184 -1.31 12.00 12.92
CA TYR A 184 -0.32 11.55 13.90
C TYR A 184 -0.89 11.70 15.31
N GLY A 185 -0.91 10.61 16.08
CA GLY A 185 -1.31 10.61 17.50
C GLY A 185 -2.81 10.80 17.78
N GLU A 186 -3.59 11.40 16.87
CA GLU A 186 -5.00 11.73 17.06
C GLU A 186 -5.93 10.97 16.10
N PRO A 187 -6.41 9.75 16.46
CA PRO A 187 -7.33 8.97 15.61
C PRO A 187 -8.67 9.68 15.37
N ASP A 188 -9.18 10.35 16.40
CA ASP A 188 -10.52 10.93 16.42
C ASP A 188 -10.72 12.06 15.41
N VAL A 189 -9.62 12.64 14.91
CA VAL A 189 -9.69 13.69 13.89
C VAL A 189 -10.13 13.11 12.55
N LEU A 190 -9.64 11.92 12.20
CA LEU A 190 -10.00 11.26 10.94
C LEU A 190 -11.44 10.76 10.93
N SER A 191 -11.92 10.20 12.04
CA SER A 191 -13.29 9.68 12.14
C SER A 191 -14.38 10.75 12.03
N ARG A 192 -14.02 12.03 12.24
CA ARG A 192 -14.93 13.18 12.09
C ARG A 192 -15.05 13.66 10.64
N ILE A 193 -14.12 13.28 9.77
CA ILE A 193 -14.13 13.69 8.36
C ILE A 193 -15.16 12.86 7.61
N LYS A 194 -16.27 13.49 7.24
CA LYS A 194 -17.30 12.87 6.40
C LYS A 194 -16.95 13.06 4.93
N MET A 195 -16.03 12.23 4.42
CA MET A 195 -15.46 12.40 3.08
C MET A 195 -16.52 12.46 1.98
N GLU A 196 -17.48 11.53 1.98
CA GLU A 196 -18.57 11.51 1.00
C GLU A 196 -19.34 12.83 0.96
N TYR A 197 -19.74 13.34 2.14
CA TYR A 197 -20.42 14.63 2.25
C TYR A 197 -19.60 15.78 1.67
N LEU A 198 -18.29 15.83 1.95
CA LEU A 198 -17.40 16.85 1.39
C LEU A 198 -17.32 16.77 -0.14
N LEU A 199 -17.28 15.55 -0.69
CA LEU A 199 -17.24 15.32 -2.13
C LEU A 199 -18.57 15.68 -2.81
N GLU A 200 -19.70 15.42 -2.17
CA GLU A 200 -21.03 15.80 -2.66
C GLU A 200 -21.26 17.31 -2.60
N GLU A 201 -20.95 17.94 -1.47
CA GLU A 201 -21.13 19.39 -1.25
C GLU A 201 -20.28 20.20 -2.24
N SER A 202 -19.04 19.76 -2.46
CA SER A 202 -18.15 20.35 -3.45
C SER A 202 -18.56 20.03 -4.89
N LYS A 203 -19.55 19.16 -5.11
CA LYS A 203 -19.96 18.61 -6.43
C LYS A 203 -18.83 17.92 -7.16
N SER A 204 -17.91 17.30 -6.42
CA SER A 204 -16.77 16.56 -6.97
C SER A 204 -17.13 15.15 -7.41
N ILE A 205 -18.23 14.63 -6.90
CA ILE A 205 -18.84 13.36 -7.34
C ILE A 205 -20.29 13.59 -7.79
N SER A 206 -20.77 12.74 -8.68
CA SER A 206 -22.20 12.67 -8.98
C SER A 206 -22.89 11.72 -8.01
N SER A 207 -23.83 12.22 -7.21
CA SER A 207 -24.83 11.36 -6.57
C SER A 207 -25.67 10.72 -7.69
N LYS A 208 -25.80 9.40 -7.71
CA LYS A 208 -26.79 8.73 -8.56
C LYS A 208 -28.17 8.82 -7.91
#